data_AF-A0AAN6Y309-F1
#
_entry.id   AF-A0AAN6Y309-F1
#
_cell.length_a   1.000
_cell.length_b   1.000
_cell.length_c   1.000
_cell.angle_alpha   90.00
_cell.angle_beta   90.00
_cell.angle_gamma   90.00
#
_symmetry.space_group_name_H-M   'P 1'
#
loop_
_entity.id
_entity.type
_entity.pdbx_description
1 polymer ?
#
loop_
_entity_poly.entity_id
_entity_poly.type
_entity_poly.pdbx_seq_one_letter_code
_entity_poly.pdbx_strand_id
1 'polypeptide(L)'
;MSAIDTSRPDIVAFMAKASAALGQDLPQPKDVFAFGGGASNPALSTELLGKAIRGEKSATTSWPVPNPMYWSVGDLSVILDGEGKPGAVMKTTEFVKCKFRDVAVDFGEAEGEGPYEEYRKGHFWFYGLKEQKAAAWKMGEEFEFGDDSWVLCERFEVIYPKPEVGTGEEDGNGDDIGEGKDSKDDEANKE
;
A
#
# COMPACT_ATOMS: atom_id res chain seq x y z
N MET A 1 -9.16 10.49 13.40
CA MET A 1 -7.89 10.97 12.86
C MET A 1 -6.84 9.99 13.28
N SER A 2 -5.91 9.60 12.41
CA SER A 2 -4.66 9.00 12.90
C SER A 2 -4.02 9.93 13.95
N ALA A 3 -3.33 9.35 14.91
CA ALA A 3 -2.57 10.11 15.91
C ALA A 3 -1.34 10.81 15.29
N ILE A 4 -1.03 10.56 14.01
CA ILE A 4 0.14 11.06 13.32
C ILE A 4 -0.20 12.38 12.61
N ASP A 5 0.60 13.40 12.90
CA ASP A 5 0.49 14.72 12.28
C ASP A 5 0.82 14.65 10.78
N THR A 6 -0.14 15.06 9.94
CA THR A 6 0.01 15.12 8.48
C THR A 6 1.09 16.13 8.05
N SER A 7 1.45 17.07 8.91
CA SER A 7 2.48 18.09 8.69
C SER A 7 3.89 17.68 9.16
N ARG A 8 4.08 16.44 9.62
CA ARG A 8 5.41 15.93 10.01
C ARG A 8 6.41 16.12 8.86
N PRO A 9 7.64 16.62 9.10
CA PRO A 9 8.53 17.08 8.02
C PRO A 9 8.83 16.07 6.91
N ASP A 10 8.97 14.79 7.26
CA ASP A 10 9.19 13.70 6.30
C ASP A 10 7.94 13.38 5.47
N ILE A 11 6.74 13.54 6.02
CA ILE A 11 5.46 13.43 5.28
C ILE A 11 5.36 14.57 4.26
N VAL A 12 5.65 15.80 4.67
CA VAL A 12 5.65 16.96 3.76
C VAL A 12 6.67 16.77 2.63
N ALA A 13 7.89 16.32 2.96
CA ALA A 13 8.92 16.02 1.97
C ALA A 13 8.51 14.87 1.03
N PHE A 14 7.88 13.82 1.55
CA PHE A 14 7.40 12.70 0.76
C PHE A 14 6.27 13.11 -0.19
N MET A 15 5.31 13.91 0.27
CA MET A 15 4.24 14.45 -0.56
C MET A 15 4.79 15.37 -1.66
N ALA A 16 5.79 16.21 -1.35
CA ALA A 16 6.45 17.03 -2.38
C ALA A 16 7.15 16.17 -3.44
N LYS A 17 7.79 15.06 -3.04
CA LYS A 17 8.39 14.08 -3.97
C LYS A 17 7.32 13.42 -4.84
N ALA A 18 6.19 13.01 -4.26
CA ALA A 18 5.07 12.43 -4.98
C ALA A 18 4.47 13.41 -5.99
N SER A 19 4.24 14.66 -5.59
CA SER A 19 3.76 15.74 -6.46
C SER A 19 4.69 15.94 -7.66
N ALA A 20 6.01 16.04 -7.41
CA ALA A 20 7.00 16.20 -8.47
C ALA A 20 7.03 14.99 -9.43
N ALA A 21 7.01 13.76 -8.90
CA ALA A 21 7.03 12.54 -9.71
C ALA A 21 5.76 12.36 -10.56
N LEU A 22 4.62 12.85 -10.07
CA LEU A 22 3.34 12.78 -10.79
C LEU A 22 3.07 14.00 -11.67
N GLY A 23 3.92 15.03 -11.63
CA GLY A 23 3.73 16.28 -12.38
C GLY A 23 2.46 17.04 -11.99
N GLN A 24 1.98 16.87 -10.75
CA GLN A 24 0.77 17.51 -10.24
C GLN A 24 0.98 17.95 -8.79
N ASP A 25 0.37 19.07 -8.38
CA ASP A 25 0.36 19.49 -6.98
C ASP A 25 -0.69 18.68 -6.21
N LEU A 26 -0.23 17.73 -5.40
CA LEU A 26 -1.12 16.93 -4.56
C LEU A 26 -1.57 17.71 -3.33
N PRO A 27 -2.85 17.62 -2.93
CA PRO A 27 -3.29 18.17 -1.66
C PRO A 27 -2.62 17.47 -0.48
N GLN A 28 -2.59 18.15 0.66
CA GLN A 28 -2.21 17.54 1.95
C GLN A 28 -3.04 16.27 2.20
N PRO A 29 -2.42 15.18 2.69
CA PRO A 29 -3.14 13.97 3.02
C PRO A 29 -4.09 14.23 4.19
N LYS A 30 -5.25 13.57 4.18
CA LYS A 30 -6.22 13.58 5.28
C LYS A 30 -5.86 12.61 6.39
N ASP A 31 -5.08 11.58 6.07
CA ASP A 31 -4.64 10.60 7.04
C ASP A 31 -3.20 10.13 6.81
N VAL A 32 -2.56 9.67 7.89
CA VAL A 32 -1.23 9.07 7.85
C VAL A 32 -1.22 7.85 8.77
N PHE A 33 -1.03 6.65 8.25
CA PHE A 33 -1.07 5.44 9.08
C PHE A 33 -0.23 4.30 8.49
N ALA A 34 -0.03 3.24 9.27
CA ALA A 34 0.56 2.00 8.79
C ALA A 34 -0.50 0.89 8.83
N PHE A 35 -0.49 0.00 7.82
CA PHE A 35 -1.25 -1.25 7.89
C PHE A 35 -0.69 -2.17 8.99
N GLY A 36 -1.44 -3.20 9.40
CA GLY A 36 -0.92 -4.26 10.26
C GLY A 36 -0.50 -3.86 11.68
N GLY A 37 -0.73 -2.62 12.11
CA GLY A 37 -0.41 -2.16 13.47
C GLY A 37 0.86 -1.31 13.62
N GLY A 38 1.52 -0.96 12.52
CA GLY A 38 2.71 -0.09 12.53
C GLY A 38 3.83 -0.66 13.39
N ALA A 39 4.42 0.19 14.24
CA ALA A 39 5.53 -0.19 15.11
C ALA A 39 5.25 -1.35 16.08
N SER A 40 3.97 -1.71 16.32
CA SER A 40 3.63 -2.90 17.11
C SER A 40 3.81 -4.20 16.34
N ASN A 41 3.82 -4.15 15.01
CA ASN A 41 4.12 -5.26 14.12
C ASN A 41 4.82 -4.74 12.85
N PRO A 42 6.10 -4.34 12.96
CA PRO A 42 6.80 -3.65 11.88
C PRO A 42 6.98 -4.53 10.64
N ALA A 43 7.20 -5.84 10.83
CA ALA A 43 7.34 -6.79 9.72
C ALA A 43 6.06 -6.86 8.87
N LEU A 44 4.90 -7.05 9.52
CA LEU A 44 3.61 -7.08 8.82
C LEU A 44 3.29 -5.74 8.15
N SER A 45 3.59 -4.62 8.82
CA SER A 45 3.35 -3.28 8.27
C SER A 45 4.13 -3.05 6.98
N THR A 46 5.41 -3.41 6.97
CA THR A 46 6.26 -3.32 5.78
C THR A 46 5.81 -4.27 4.68
N GLU A 47 5.41 -5.49 5.02
CA GLU A 47 4.87 -6.47 4.05
C GLU A 47 3.61 -5.96 3.37
N LEU A 48 2.62 -5.49 4.15
CA LEU A 48 1.34 -5.01 3.63
C LEU A 48 1.49 -3.72 2.82
N LEU A 49 2.40 -2.83 3.20
CA LEU A 49 2.78 -1.68 2.38
C LEU A 49 3.33 -2.14 1.01
N GLY A 50 4.23 -3.13 1.00
CA GLY A 50 4.76 -3.69 -0.25
C GLY A 50 3.67 -4.30 -1.14
N LYS A 51 2.72 -5.04 -0.55
CA LYS A 51 1.53 -5.57 -1.25
C LYS A 51 0.67 -4.46 -1.84
N ALA A 52 0.45 -3.37 -1.09
CA ALA A 52 -0.31 -2.22 -1.58
C ALA A 52 0.38 -1.56 -2.79
N ILE A 53 1.70 -1.36 -2.72
CA ILE A 53 2.49 -0.78 -3.82
C ILE A 53 2.42 -1.65 -5.08
N ARG A 54 2.41 -2.98 -4.94
CA ARG A 54 2.26 -3.91 -6.07
C ARG A 54 0.81 -4.09 -6.56
N GLY A 55 -0.17 -3.47 -5.90
CA GLY A 55 -1.59 -3.61 -6.23
C GLY A 55 -2.23 -4.91 -5.73
N GLU A 56 -1.51 -5.70 -4.94
CA GLU A 56 -2.01 -6.95 -4.33
C GLU A 56 -2.92 -6.68 -3.12
N LYS A 57 -2.76 -5.51 -2.47
CA LYS A 57 -3.66 -4.99 -1.43
C LYS A 57 -4.32 -3.71 -1.93
N SER A 58 -5.65 -3.69 -1.98
CA SER A 58 -6.45 -2.54 -2.45
C SER A 58 -7.61 -2.20 -1.51
N ALA A 59 -7.64 -2.83 -0.34
CA ALA A 59 -8.66 -2.65 0.68
C ALA A 59 -8.06 -2.58 2.08
N THR A 60 -8.71 -1.82 2.96
CA THR A 60 -8.40 -1.75 4.40
C THR A 60 -9.66 -1.62 5.23
N THR A 61 -9.68 -2.24 6.41
CA THR A 61 -10.78 -2.10 7.37
C THR A 61 -10.34 -1.31 8.59
N SER A 62 -11.24 -0.47 9.12
CA SER A 62 -11.04 0.23 10.37
C SER A 62 -12.14 -0.07 11.39
N TRP A 63 -11.69 -0.23 12.64
CA TRP A 63 -12.52 -0.30 13.83
C TRP A 63 -11.82 0.44 14.98
N PRO A 64 -12.56 1.21 15.80
CA PRO A 64 -13.96 1.58 15.63
C PRO A 64 -14.17 2.48 14.40
N VAL A 65 -15.39 2.50 13.85
CA VAL A 65 -15.75 3.42 12.76
C VAL A 65 -15.54 4.88 13.22
N PRO A 66 -14.71 5.68 12.53
CA PRO A 66 -14.50 7.07 12.90
C PRO A 66 -15.79 7.87 12.92
N ASN A 67 -15.99 8.61 14.00
CA ASN A 67 -17.13 9.51 14.16
C ASN A 67 -16.68 10.82 14.84
N PRO A 68 -16.70 11.97 14.13
CA PRO A 68 -17.10 12.11 12.73
C PRO A 68 -16.11 11.47 11.75
N MET A 69 -16.61 11.12 10.56
CA MET A 69 -15.74 10.83 9.42
C MET A 69 -14.88 12.07 9.10
N TYR A 70 -13.59 11.86 8.85
CA TYR A 70 -12.64 12.95 8.61
C TYR A 70 -11.93 12.90 7.25
N TRP A 71 -12.24 11.89 6.42
CA TRP A 71 -11.83 11.79 5.03
C TRP A 71 -12.96 11.21 4.18
N SER A 72 -12.92 11.48 2.88
CA SER A 72 -13.95 11.17 1.88
C SER A 72 -13.34 10.43 0.69
N VAL A 73 -14.20 9.85 -0.15
CA VAL A 73 -13.79 9.34 -1.46
C VAL A 73 -13.07 10.44 -2.24
N GLY A 74 -11.89 10.13 -2.76
CA GLY A 74 -11.02 11.05 -3.47
C GLY A 74 -9.92 11.70 -2.62
N ASP A 75 -10.02 11.63 -1.29
CA ASP A 75 -8.98 12.12 -0.39
C ASP A 75 -7.74 11.21 -0.40
N LEU A 76 -6.61 11.79 -0.01
CA LEU A 76 -5.32 11.11 0.02
C LEU A 76 -4.93 10.71 1.45
N SER A 77 -4.25 9.57 1.55
CA SER A 77 -3.62 9.10 2.78
C SER A 77 -2.18 8.70 2.49
N VAL A 78 -1.27 8.94 3.45
CA VAL A 78 0.10 8.44 3.37
C VAL A 78 0.23 7.18 4.21
N ILE A 79 0.73 6.12 3.59
CA ILE A 79 0.98 4.84 4.25
C ILE A 79 2.44 4.76 4.67
N LEU A 80 2.65 4.43 5.94
CA LEU A 80 3.95 4.25 6.55
C LEU A 80 4.39 2.78 6.52
N ASP A 81 5.70 2.57 6.47
CA ASP A 81 6.32 1.26 6.72
C ASP A 81 6.33 0.92 8.23
N GLY A 82 6.88 -0.26 8.55
CA GLY A 82 7.02 -0.70 9.94
C GLY A 82 7.93 0.15 10.82
N GLU A 83 8.83 0.94 10.22
CA GLU A 83 9.71 1.88 10.93
C GLU A 83 9.07 3.27 11.07
N GLY A 84 7.86 3.46 10.54
CA GLY A 84 7.14 4.72 10.57
C GLY A 84 7.57 5.72 9.51
N LYS A 85 8.28 5.30 8.46
CA LYS A 85 8.67 6.16 7.32
C LYS A 85 7.60 6.09 6.22
N PRO A 86 7.32 7.21 5.52
CA PRO A 86 6.33 7.21 4.45
C PRO A 86 6.79 6.39 3.24
N GLY A 87 5.91 5.51 2.77
CA GLY A 87 6.20 4.57 1.69
C GLY A 87 5.23 4.63 0.51
N ALA A 88 3.97 5.02 0.73
CA ALA A 88 3.00 5.18 -0.35
C ALA A 88 2.03 6.35 -0.12
N VAL A 89 1.53 6.91 -1.21
CA VAL A 89 0.33 7.76 -1.22
C VAL A 89 -0.79 6.93 -1.83
N MET A 90 -1.88 6.77 -1.10
CA MET A 90 -3.10 6.14 -1.59
C MET A 90 -4.22 7.17 -1.73
N LYS A 91 -5.17 6.87 -2.61
CA LYS A 91 -6.40 7.63 -2.79
C LYS A 91 -7.59 6.72 -2.50
N THR A 92 -8.49 7.18 -1.64
CA THR A 92 -9.72 6.45 -1.32
C THR A 92 -10.66 6.43 -2.52
N THR A 93 -11.17 5.26 -2.88
CA THR A 93 -12.08 5.06 -4.02
C THR A 93 -13.50 4.70 -3.59
N GLU A 94 -13.65 4.04 -2.44
CA GLU A 94 -14.95 3.58 -1.95
C GLU A 94 -14.95 3.43 -0.42
N PHE A 95 -16.12 3.67 0.18
CA PHE A 95 -16.41 3.25 1.54
C PHE A 95 -17.67 2.40 1.63
N VAL A 96 -17.61 1.36 2.45
CA VAL A 96 -18.77 0.57 2.87
C VAL A 96 -18.74 0.45 4.39
N LYS A 97 -19.83 0.86 5.05
CA LYS A 97 -20.03 0.60 6.47
C LYS A 97 -20.93 -0.62 6.63
N CYS A 98 -20.42 -1.68 7.24
CA CYS A 98 -21.14 -2.93 7.45
C CYS A 98 -20.81 -3.53 8.82
N LYS A 99 -21.51 -4.60 9.20
CA LYS A 99 -21.09 -5.43 10.33
C LYS A 99 -19.90 -6.27 9.92
N PHE A 100 -19.02 -6.62 10.86
CA PHE A 100 -17.83 -7.41 10.56
C PHE A 100 -18.15 -8.78 9.94
N ARG A 101 -19.24 -9.44 10.35
CA ARG A 101 -19.73 -10.67 9.68
C ARG A 101 -20.19 -10.48 8.24
N ASP A 102 -20.53 -9.26 7.85
CA ASP A 102 -21.07 -8.91 6.53
C ASP A 102 -20.00 -8.33 5.60
N VAL A 103 -18.72 -8.29 6.03
CA VAL A 103 -17.60 -7.92 5.15
C VAL A 103 -17.53 -8.94 4.01
N ALA A 104 -17.62 -8.46 2.77
CA ALA A 104 -17.62 -9.31 1.60
C ALA A 104 -16.29 -10.08 1.45
N VAL A 105 -16.37 -11.31 0.92
CA VAL A 105 -15.21 -12.21 0.78
C VAL A 105 -14.12 -11.57 -0.09
N ASP A 106 -14.50 -10.99 -1.23
CA ASP A 106 -13.61 -10.30 -2.16
C ASP A 106 -12.95 -9.07 -1.53
N PHE A 107 -13.64 -8.39 -0.60
CA PHE A 107 -13.06 -7.29 0.17
C PHE A 107 -11.98 -7.80 1.13
N GLY A 108 -12.28 -8.84 1.91
CA GLY A 108 -11.32 -9.42 2.86
C GLY A 108 -10.08 -9.98 2.17
N GLU A 109 -10.22 -10.59 0.99
CA GLU A 109 -9.08 -11.05 0.18
C GLU A 109 -8.29 -9.86 -0.40
N ALA A 110 -8.96 -8.79 -0.81
CA ALA A 110 -8.31 -7.56 -1.29
C ALA A 110 -7.52 -6.81 -0.21
N GLU A 111 -7.64 -7.20 1.07
CA GLU A 111 -6.77 -6.72 2.14
C GLU A 111 -5.37 -7.34 2.10
N GLY A 112 -5.14 -8.38 1.28
CA GLY A 112 -3.83 -8.98 1.10
C GLY A 112 -3.28 -9.71 2.34
N GLU A 113 -4.13 -10.02 3.31
CA GLU A 113 -3.79 -10.70 4.58
C GLU A 113 -4.04 -12.22 4.54
N GLY A 114 -4.15 -12.78 3.33
CA GLY A 114 -4.47 -14.19 3.10
C GLY A 114 -5.93 -14.40 2.71
N PRO A 115 -6.38 -15.67 2.65
CA PRO A 115 -7.78 -16.00 2.40
C PRO A 115 -8.73 -15.37 3.43
N TYR A 116 -10.00 -15.22 3.08
CA TYR A 116 -11.01 -14.55 3.92
C TYR A 116 -11.05 -15.04 5.38
N GLU A 117 -10.90 -16.34 5.63
CA GLU A 117 -10.90 -16.89 6.99
C GLU A 117 -9.65 -16.48 7.81
N GLU A 118 -8.50 -16.32 7.15
CA GLU A 118 -7.28 -15.82 7.80
C GLU A 118 -7.39 -14.32 8.07
N TYR A 119 -7.92 -13.56 7.11
CA TYR A 119 -8.31 -12.16 7.29
C TYR A 119 -9.20 -11.97 8.53
N ARG A 120 -10.28 -12.77 8.64
CA ARG A 120 -11.21 -12.69 9.78
C ARG A 120 -10.49 -12.94 11.10
N LYS A 121 -9.72 -14.03 11.18
CA LYS A 121 -8.95 -14.39 12.39
C LYS A 121 -7.95 -13.31 12.78
N GLY A 122 -7.22 -12.76 11.79
CA GLY A 122 -6.25 -11.69 11.99
C GLY A 122 -6.90 -10.44 12.57
N HIS A 123 -8.04 -10.02 12.03
CA HIS A 123 -8.78 -8.85 12.49
C HIS A 123 -9.40 -9.05 13.88
N PHE A 124 -9.93 -10.23 14.18
CA PHE A 124 -10.35 -10.59 15.54
C PHE A 124 -9.22 -10.44 16.55
N TRP A 125 -8.04 -10.93 16.21
CA TRP A 125 -6.88 -10.84 17.10
C TRP A 125 -6.37 -9.40 17.23
N PHE A 126 -6.28 -8.68 16.10
CA PHE A 126 -5.78 -7.32 16.06
C PHE A 126 -6.67 -6.34 16.82
N TYR A 127 -7.97 -6.34 16.57
CA TYR A 127 -8.90 -5.48 17.30
C TYR A 127 -9.13 -5.99 18.72
N GLY A 128 -9.21 -7.31 18.92
CA GLY A 128 -9.39 -7.93 20.23
C GLY A 128 -8.24 -7.66 21.22
N LEU A 129 -6.99 -7.43 20.77
CA LEU A 129 -5.95 -6.89 21.66
C LEU A 129 -5.56 -5.42 21.53
N LYS A 130 -6.18 -4.68 20.60
CA LYS A 130 -6.41 -3.26 20.84
C LYS A 130 -7.40 -3.04 21.98
N GLU A 131 -8.40 -3.91 22.13
CA GLU A 131 -9.36 -3.87 23.23
C GLU A 131 -8.76 -4.28 24.57
N GLN A 132 -7.93 -5.34 24.64
CA GLN A 132 -7.28 -5.71 25.90
C GLN A 132 -6.34 -4.61 26.45
N LYS A 133 -5.73 -3.77 25.59
CA LYS A 133 -4.88 -2.65 26.04
C LYS A 133 -5.65 -1.36 26.32
N ALA A 134 -6.78 -1.10 25.66
CA ALA A 134 -7.57 0.13 25.84
C ALA A 134 -8.69 0.00 26.88
N ALA A 135 -9.39 -1.14 26.93
CA ALA A 135 -10.50 -1.41 27.86
C ALA A 135 -10.01 -1.55 29.32
N ALA A 136 -8.80 -2.09 29.52
CA ALA A 136 -8.23 -2.26 30.86
C ALA A 136 -7.92 -0.94 31.60
N TRP A 137 -7.85 0.21 30.91
CA TRP A 137 -7.34 1.45 31.53
C TRP A 137 -8.38 2.52 31.85
N LYS A 138 -9.57 2.58 31.20
CA LYS A 138 -10.25 3.90 31.19
C LYS A 138 -11.75 4.08 31.43
N MET A 139 -12.70 3.18 31.15
CA MET A 139 -14.11 3.65 31.13
C MET A 139 -15.22 2.68 31.57
N GLY A 140 -14.95 1.42 31.94
CA GLY A 140 -16.02 0.54 32.43
C GLY A 140 -17.09 0.16 31.40
N GLU A 141 -16.81 0.35 30.11
CA GLU A 141 -17.59 -0.20 29.01
C GLU A 141 -16.73 -1.24 28.28
N GLU A 142 -17.15 -2.50 28.35
CA GLU A 142 -16.61 -3.62 27.55
C GLU A 142 -17.11 -3.44 26.11
N PHE A 143 -16.34 -2.71 25.29
CA PHE A 143 -16.45 -2.88 23.86
C PHE A 143 -15.60 -4.07 23.47
N GLU A 144 -16.26 -5.20 23.24
CA GLU A 144 -15.68 -6.40 22.64
C GLU A 144 -15.92 -6.38 21.13
N PHE A 145 -14.88 -6.68 20.37
CA PHE A 145 -14.92 -6.71 18.92
C PHE A 145 -15.50 -8.06 18.53
N GLY A 146 -16.69 -8.02 17.94
CA GLY A 146 -17.43 -9.21 17.53
C GLY A 146 -17.88 -9.14 16.08
N ASP A 147 -18.54 -10.22 15.65
CA ASP A 147 -19.23 -10.30 14.37
C ASP A 147 -20.22 -9.14 14.14
N ASP A 148 -20.85 -8.67 15.23
CA ASP A 148 -21.79 -7.54 15.23
C ASP A 148 -21.12 -6.17 15.40
N SER A 149 -19.78 -6.08 15.43
CA SER A 149 -19.08 -4.79 15.39
C SER A 149 -19.30 -4.09 14.05
N TRP A 150 -19.64 -2.81 14.09
CA TRP A 150 -19.63 -1.98 12.89
C TRP A 150 -18.20 -1.67 12.49
N VAL A 151 -17.86 -1.91 11.23
CA VAL A 151 -16.56 -1.60 10.64
C VAL A 151 -16.72 -0.67 9.44
N LEU A 152 -15.66 0.07 9.13
CA LEU A 152 -15.57 0.86 7.90
C LEU A 152 -14.57 0.19 6.98
N CYS A 153 -15.10 -0.37 5.89
CA CYS A 153 -14.35 -0.95 4.79
C CYS A 153 -14.02 0.17 3.80
N GLU A 154 -12.75 0.33 3.48
CA GLU A 154 -12.22 1.32 2.55
C GLU A 154 -11.52 0.61 1.39
N ARG A 155 -11.91 0.93 0.15
CA ARG A 155 -11.09 0.59 -1.03
C ARG A 155 -10.24 1.79 -1.42
N PHE A 156 -9.06 1.50 -1.93
CA PHE A 156 -8.10 2.52 -2.33
C PHE A 156 -7.28 2.10 -3.55
N GLU A 157 -6.63 3.07 -4.16
CA GLU A 157 -5.56 2.88 -5.14
C GLU A 157 -4.27 3.51 -4.64
N VAL A 158 -3.12 2.86 -4.85
CA VAL A 158 -1.82 3.52 -4.64
C VAL A 158 -1.50 4.37 -5.85
N ILE A 159 -1.36 5.68 -5.65
CA ILE A 159 -1.04 6.62 -6.73
C ILE A 159 0.46 6.93 -6.80
N TYR A 160 1.20 6.66 -5.72
CA TYR A 160 2.65 6.81 -5.65
C TYR A 160 3.24 5.88 -4.58
N PRO A 161 4.39 5.20 -4.82
CA PRO A 161 5.09 5.12 -6.10
C PRO A 161 4.25 4.38 -7.15
N LYS A 162 4.54 4.61 -8.44
CA LYS A 162 3.98 3.76 -9.48
C LYS A 162 4.73 2.42 -9.46
N PRO A 163 4.05 1.27 -9.67
CA PRO A 163 4.75 0.02 -9.91
C PRO A 163 5.67 0.21 -11.11
N GLU A 164 6.92 -0.25 -11.02
CA GLU A 164 7.81 -0.19 -12.17
C GLU A 164 7.22 -1.05 -13.29
N VAL A 165 6.86 -0.40 -14.40
CA VAL A 165 6.55 -1.10 -15.64
C VAL A 165 7.90 -1.59 -16.15
N GLY A 166 8.17 -2.89 -16.00
CA GLY A 166 9.37 -3.48 -16.56
C GLY A 166 9.46 -3.14 -18.05
N THR A 167 10.40 -2.29 -18.42
CA THR A 167 10.76 -2.08 -19.82
C THR A 167 11.41 -3.37 -20.29
N GLY A 168 10.69 -4.16 -21.07
CA GLY A 168 11.30 -5.27 -21.79
C GLY A 168 12.45 -4.73 -22.63
N GLU A 169 13.64 -5.28 -22.45
CA GLU A 169 14.78 -5.09 -23.34
C GLU A 169 14.38 -5.60 -24.74
N GLU A 170 14.04 -4.69 -25.65
CA GLU A 170 14.17 -4.93 -27.09
C GLU A 170 15.60 -4.56 -27.51
N ASP A 171 16.56 -5.41 -27.15
CA ASP A 171 17.85 -5.39 -27.83
C ASP A 171 17.71 -6.19 -29.13
N GLY A 172 17.19 -5.50 -30.15
CA GLY A 172 17.25 -5.94 -31.53
C GLY A 172 18.70 -6.04 -31.98
N ASN A 173 19.27 -7.24 -31.92
CA ASN A 173 20.51 -7.59 -32.61
C ASN A 173 20.25 -7.56 -34.12
N GLY A 174 20.38 -6.39 -34.72
CA GLY A 174 20.45 -6.22 -36.17
C GLY A 174 21.82 -6.68 -36.65
N ASP A 175 21.88 -7.89 -37.21
CA ASP A 175 23.04 -8.36 -37.95
C ASP A 175 23.19 -7.51 -39.22
N ASP A 176 24.13 -6.56 -39.17
CA ASP A 176 24.57 -5.74 -40.30
C ASP A 176 25.44 -6.62 -41.22
N ILE A 177 24.87 -7.00 -42.36
CA ILE A 177 25.58 -7.72 -43.43
C ILE A 177 26.04 -6.69 -44.43
N GLY A 178 27.32 -6.33 -44.39
CA GLY A 178 27.94 -5.68 -45.54
C GLY A 178 29.26 -4.98 -45.25
N GLU A 179 30.37 -5.66 -45.53
CA GLU A 179 31.43 -5.06 -46.33
C GLU A 179 32.37 -6.15 -46.87
N GLY A 180 32.25 -6.39 -48.17
CA GLY A 180 33.19 -7.19 -48.94
C GLY A 180 34.08 -6.27 -49.77
N LYS A 181 35.35 -6.71 -49.87
CA LYS A 181 36.49 -6.20 -50.66
C LYS A 181 37.49 -5.38 -49.84
N ASP A 182 38.66 -5.95 -49.58
CA ASP A 182 39.76 -5.74 -50.53
C ASP A 182 40.85 -6.80 -50.41
N SER A 183 41.42 -7.08 -51.58
CA SER A 183 42.44 -8.07 -51.91
C SER A 183 43.87 -7.54 -51.74
N LYS A 184 44.79 -8.49 -51.50
CA LYS A 184 46.27 -8.54 -51.66
C LYS A 184 46.89 -8.96 -50.32
N ASP A 185 47.55 -10.10 -50.24
CA ASP A 185 48.96 -10.39 -50.60
C ASP A 185 49.08 -11.94 -50.66
N ASP A 186 50.09 -12.65 -51.14
CA ASP A 186 51.27 -12.40 -51.97
C ASP A 186 51.74 -13.79 -52.46
N GLU A 187 52.60 -13.73 -53.46
CA GLU A 187 53.37 -14.75 -54.19
C GLU A 187 53.80 -16.09 -53.56
N ALA A 188 54.04 -17.03 -54.51
CA ALA A 188 55.04 -18.11 -54.53
C ALA A 188 54.70 -19.39 -53.74
N ASN A 189 54.96 -20.61 -54.23
CA ASN A 189 55.98 -21.05 -55.17
C ASN A 189 55.56 -22.37 -55.84
N LYS A 190 56.18 -22.68 -56.97
CA LYS A 190 56.04 -23.88 -57.78
C LYS A 190 56.62 -25.13 -57.10
N GLU A 191 56.13 -26.26 -57.62
CA GLU A 191 56.55 -27.67 -57.51
C GLU A 191 56.01 -28.49 -56.33
#